data_AF-T1BHV1-F1
#
_entry.id   AF-T1BHV1-F1
#
_cell.length_a   1.000
_cell.length_b   1.000
_cell.length_c   1.000
_cell.angle_alpha   90.00
_cell.angle_beta   90.00
_cell.angle_gamma   90.00
#
_symmetry.space_group_name_H-M   'P 1'
#
loop_
_entity.id
_entity.type
_entity.pdbx_description
1 polymer ?
#
loop_
_entity_poly.entity_id
_entity_poly.type
_entity_poly.pdbx_seq_one_letter_code
_entity_poly.pdbx_strand_id
1 'polypeptide(L)' 'YEGQALADEVIAWLREHGLRLIGVYNMATDRDGRAVQADFLFGR' A
#
# COMPACT_ATOMS: atom_id res chain seq x y z
N TYR A 1 14.08 7.04 -4.53
CA TYR A 1 12.67 7.27 -4.90
C TYR A 1 12.50 7.64 -6.35
N GLU A 2 13.49 8.24 -7.03
CA GLU A 2 13.38 8.38 -8.49
C GLU A 2 13.25 7.01 -9.15
N GLY A 3 12.17 6.82 -9.91
CA GLY A 3 11.85 5.59 -10.64
C GLY A 3 11.02 4.55 -9.89
N GLN A 4 10.64 4.77 -8.62
CA GLN A 4 9.71 3.89 -7.90
C GLN A 4 8.30 4.48 -7.89
N ALA A 5 7.30 3.66 -8.22
CA ALA A 5 5.90 4.05 -8.10
C ALA A 5 5.52 4.26 -6.62
N LEU A 6 4.68 5.25 -6.37
CA LEU A 6 4.11 5.48 -5.06
C LEU A 6 3.11 4.37 -4.70
N ALA A 7 2.91 4.15 -3.40
CA ALA A 7 2.03 3.09 -2.92
C ALA A 7 0.58 3.24 -3.42
N ASP A 8 0.08 4.47 -3.52
CA ASP A 8 -1.24 4.78 -4.06
C ASP A 8 -1.34 4.53 -5.57
N GLU A 9 -0.29 4.82 -6.34
CA GLU A 9 -0.21 4.47 -7.77
C GLU A 9 -0.27 2.95 -7.98
N VAL A 10 0.48 2.18 -7.18
CA VAL A 10 0.44 0.71 -7.24
C VAL A 10 -0.93 0.17 -6.87
N ILE A 11 -1.56 0.69 -5.82
CA ILE A 11 -2.92 0.28 -5.40
C ILE A 11 -3.95 0.60 -6.49
N ALA A 12 -3.86 1.78 -7.11
CA ALA A 12 -4.74 2.18 -8.20
C ALA A 12 -4.60 1.23 -9.39
N TRP A 13 -3.38 0.92 -9.79
CA TRP A 13 -3.10 -0.02 -10.88
C TRP A 13 -3.64 -1.42 -10.59
N LEU A 14 -3.41 -1.96 -9.39
CA LEU A 14 -3.93 -3.28 -8.99
C LEU A 14 -5.46 -3.33 -9.04
N ARG A 15 -6.13 -2.25 -8.62
CA ARG A 15 -7.59 -2.13 -8.67
C ARG A 15 -8.12 -2.18 -10.10
N GLU A 16 -7.46 -1.51 -11.04
CA GLU A 16 -7.81 -1.55 -12.48
C GLU A 16 -7.67 -2.97 -13.05
N HIS A 17 -6.78 -3.78 -12.46
CA HIS A 17 -6.55 -5.18 -12.85
C HIS A 17 -7.38 -6.19 -12.02
N GLY A 18 -8.41 -5.70 -11.32
CA GLY A 18 -9.37 -6.54 -10.59
C GLY A 18 -8.86 -7.07 -9.25
N LEU A 19 -7.82 -6.45 -8.68
CA LEU A 19 -7.31 -6.77 -7.34
C LEU A 19 -7.63 -5.62 -6.37
N ARG A 20 -8.41 -5.90 -5.34
CA ARG A 20 -8.77 -4.91 -4.30
C ARG A 20 -7.89 -5.10 -3.08
N LEU A 21 -7.51 -3.99 -2.44
CA LEU A 21 -6.87 -4.02 -1.13
C LEU A 21 -7.89 -4.54 -0.10
N ILE A 22 -7.61 -5.68 0.51
CA ILE A 22 -8.50 -6.36 1.46
C ILE A 22 -7.92 -6.46 2.88
N GLY A 23 -6.66 -6.06 3.07
CA GLY A 23 -6.03 -6.04 4.39
C GLY A 23 -4.76 -5.21 4.41
N VAL A 24 -4.49 -4.63 5.58
CA VAL A 24 -3.26 -3.90 5.89
C VAL A 24 -2.70 -4.47 7.18
N TYR A 25 -1.46 -4.94 7.15
CA TYR A 25 -0.81 -5.65 8.25
C TYR A 25 0.55 -5.05 8.56
N ASN A 26 1.08 -5.37 9.75
CA ASN A 26 2.43 -5.00 10.18
C ASN A 26 2.76 -3.51 9.99
N MET A 27 1.79 -2.63 10.22
CA MET A 27 1.96 -1.20 10.06
C MET A 27 2.99 -0.65 11.05
N ALA A 28 4.06 -0.07 10.53
CA ALA A 28 5.06 0.67 11.27
C ALA A 28 4.77 2.17 11.18
N THR A 29 4.89 2.88 12.30
CA THR A 29 4.67 4.32 12.39
C THR A 29 5.92 5.06 12.87
N ASP A 30 6.04 6.33 12.49
CA ASP A 30 7.01 7.24 13.08
C ASP A 30 6.61 7.64 14.52
N ARG A 31 7.38 8.54 15.14
CA ARG A 31 7.14 9.03 16.50
C ARG A 31 5.88 9.88 16.65
N ASP A 32 5.37 10.42 15.55
CA ASP A 32 4.14 11.22 15.51
C ASP A 32 2.92 10.36 15.15
N GLY A 33 3.10 9.04 15.01
CA GLY A 33 2.04 8.11 14.65
C GLY A 33 1.71 8.08 13.15
N ARG A 34 2.53 8.69 12.28
CA ARG A 34 2.34 8.62 10.83
C ARG A 34 2.80 7.28 10.31
N ALA A 35 2.02 6.67 9.42
CA ALA A 35 2.41 5.43 8.77
C ALA A 35 3.68 5.63 7.92
N VAL A 36 4.67 4.78 8.16
CA VAL A 36 5.95 4.75 7.41
C VAL A 36 5.98 3.55 6.47
N GLN A 37 5.46 2.40 6.92
CA GLN A 37 5.42 1.16 6.13
C GLN A 37 4.24 0.29 6.59
N ALA A 38 3.67 -0.49 5.69
CA ALA A 38 2.74 -1.57 6.02
C ALA A 38 2.77 -2.64 4.91
N ASP A 39 2.32 -3.84 5.24
CA ASP A 39 2.12 -4.93 4.29
C ASP A 39 0.68 -4.88 3.78
N PHE A 40 0.51 -4.95 2.45
CA PHE A 40 -0.80 -4.90 1.81
C PHE A 40 -1.20 -6.27 1.24
N LEU A 41 -2.40 -6.73 1.62
CA LEU A 41 -3.01 -7.94 1.09
C LEU A 41 -4.06 -7.57 0.03
N PHE A 42 -3.94 -8.16 -1.14
CA PHE A 42 -4.89 -7.99 -2.25
C PHE A 42 -5.65 -9.28 -2.54
N GLY A 43 -6.93 -9.12 -2.91
CA GLY A 43 -7.80 -10.22 -3.35
C GLY A 43 -8.59 -9.83 -4.61
N ARG A 44 -9.11 -10.83 -5.33
CA ARG A 44 -10.00 -10.63 -6.48
C ARG A 44 -11.44 -10.34 -6.03
#